data_AF-A0A5K1GFE6-F1
#
_entry.id   AF-A0A5K1GFE6-F1
#
_cell.length_a   1.000
_cell.length_b   1.000
_cell.length_c   1.000
_cell.angle_alpha   90.00
_cell.angle_beta   90.00
_cell.angle_gamma   90.00
#
_symmetry.space_group_name_H-M   'P 1'
#
loop_
_entity.id
_entity.type
_entity.pdbx_description
1 polymer ?
#
loop_
_entity_poly.entity_id
_entity_poly.type
_entity_poly.pdbx_seq_one_letter_code
_entity_poly.pdbx_strand_id
1 'polypeptide(L)' 'ELWHRLPSGVDPCTEEYTTDYLRRKDVQEALHANITNLKYPYKPC' A
#
# COMPACT_ATOMS: atom_id res chain seq x y z
N GLU A 1 -28.46 -3.96 13.23
CA GLU A 1 -28.28 -2.56 13.68
C GLU A 1 -26.90 -2.17 14.26
N LEU A 2 -26.06 -3.09 14.80
CA LEU A 2 -24.74 -2.69 15.35
C LEU A 2 -23.60 -2.57 14.30
N TRP A 3 -23.69 -3.31 13.19
CA TRP A 3 -22.65 -3.39 12.16
C TRP A 3 -22.40 -2.09 11.40
N HIS A 4 -23.36 -1.17 11.37
CA HIS A 4 -23.22 0.16 10.73
C HIS A 4 -22.61 1.23 11.65
N ARG A 5 -22.43 0.94 12.94
CA ARG A 5 -21.92 1.89 13.95
C ARG A 5 -20.54 1.56 14.48
N LEU A 6 -20.06 0.34 14.25
CA LEU A 6 -18.68 -0.01 14.53
C LEU A 6 -17.83 0.52 13.38
N PRO A 7 -16.69 1.20 13.64
CA PRO A 7 -15.69 1.37 12.60
C PRO A 7 -15.41 -0.02 12.05
N SER A 8 -15.36 -0.19 10.73
CA SER A 8 -15.23 -1.49 10.05
C SER A 8 -13.95 -2.25 10.42
N GLY A 9 -13.16 -1.77 11.38
CA GLY A 9 -11.81 -2.20 11.69
C GLY A 9 -10.81 -1.82 10.60
N VAL A 10 -11.30 -1.31 9.47
CA VAL A 10 -10.48 -0.91 8.32
C VAL A 10 -10.20 0.57 8.45
N ASP A 11 -8.93 0.89 8.63
CA ASP A 11 -8.46 2.26 8.55
C ASP A 11 -8.64 2.76 7.10
N PRO A 12 -9.43 3.82 6.86
CA PRO A 12 -9.61 4.36 5.51
C PRO A 12 -8.30 4.82 4.86
N CYS A 13 -7.27 5.10 5.65
CA CYS A 13 -5.94 5.50 5.19
C CYS A 13 -5.00 4.31 4.92
N THR A 14 -5.48 3.06 5.05
CA THR A 14 -4.65 1.84 4.81
C THR A 14 -3.99 1.86 3.43
N GLU A 15 -4.68 2.38 2.42
CA GLU A 15 -4.17 2.48 1.07
C GLU A 15 -2.96 3.42 0.96
N GLU A 16 -2.99 4.55 1.68
CA GLU A 16 -1.89 5.52 1.71
C GLU A 16 -0.65 4.87 2.33
N TYR A 17 -0.80 4.23 3.50
CA TYR A 17 0.30 3.55 4.17
C TYR A 17 0.89 2.41 3.32
N THR A 18 0.02 1.66 2.64
CA THR A 18 0.44 0.57 1.75
C THR A 18 1.23 1.11 0.56
N THR A 19 0.76 2.21 -0.02
CA THR A 19 1.44 2.89 -1.14
C THR A 19 2.81 3.39 -0.73
N ASP A 20 2.91 4.05 0.42
CA ASP A 20 4.17 4.55 0.94
C ASP A 20 5.16 3.43 1.23
N TYR A 21 4.70 2.34 1.86
CA TYR A 21 5.52 1.17 2.15
C TYR A 21 6.07 0.52 0.87
N LEU A 22 5.22 0.29 -0.12
CA LEU A 22 5.59 -0.39 -1.38
C LEU A 22 6.40 0.50 -2.33
N ARG A 23 6.44 1.82 -2.10
CA ARG A 23 7.33 2.74 -2.83
C ARG A 23 8.76 2.75 -2.31
N ARG A 24 9.04 2.22 -1.11
CA ARG A 24 10.38 2.21 -0.54
C ARG A 24 11.31 1.27 -1.32
N LYS A 25 12.55 1.72 -1.54
CA LYS A 25 13.56 0.98 -2.32
C LYS A 25 13.95 -0.34 -1.64
N ASP A 26 14.12 -0.33 -0.32
CA ASP A 26 14.50 -1.51 0.46
C ASP A 26 13.38 -2.58 0.45
N VAL A 27 12.13 -2.15 0.54
CA VAL A 27 10.96 -3.03 0.38
C VAL A 27 10.90 -3.61 -1.03
N GLN A 28 11.11 -2.79 -2.07
CA GLN A 28 11.14 -3.27 -3.45
C GLN A 28 12.27 -4.28 -3.68
N GLU A 29 13.46 -4.03 -3.13
CA GLU A 29 14.61 -4.94 -3.23
C GLU A 29 14.30 -6.28 -2.56
N ALA A 30 13.75 -6.27 -1.33
CA ALA A 30 13.38 -7.48 -0.60
C ALA A 30 12.29 -8.31 -1.32
N LEU A 31 11.40 -7.65 -2.07
CA LEU A 31 10.34 -8.30 -2.84
C LEU A 31 10.76 -8.66 -4.28
N HIS A 32 12.00 -8.37 -4.67
CA HIS A 32 12.44 -8.48 -6.06
C HIS A 32 11.54 -7.70 -7.04
N ALA A 33 11.04 -6.55 -6.61
CA ALA A 33 10.26 -5.61 -7.41
C ALA A 33 11.15 -4.52 -8.01
N ASN A 34 10.65 -3.82 -9.03
CA ASN A 34 11.34 -2.69 -9.68
C ASN A 34 12.77 -3.00 -10.19
N ILE A 35 13.08 -4.27 -10.50
CA ILE A 35 14.41 -4.73 -10.96
C ILE A 35 14.85 -3.97 -12.22
N THR A 36 13.91 -3.65 -13.10
CA THR A 36 14.17 -2.99 -14.39
C THR A 36 14.06 -1.46 -14.32
N ASN A 37 13.94 -0.86 -13.13
CA ASN A 37 13.72 0.58 -12.92
C ASN A 37 12.53 1.11 -13.74
N LEU A 38 11.33 0.72 -13.34
CA LEU A 38 10.09 1.24 -13.89
C LEU A 38 10.06 2.77 -13.79
N LYS A 39 9.64 3.42 -14.88
CA LYS A 39 9.58 4.88 -15.00
C LYS A 39 8.46 5.52 -14.17
N TYR A 40 7.57 4.70 -13.61
CA TYR A 40 6.44 5.14 -12.80
C TYR A 40 6.52 4.52 -11.41
N PRO A 41 6.03 5.23 -10.37
CA PRO A 41 6.00 4.68 -9.03
C PRO A 41 4.88 3.63 -8.88
N TYR A 42 5.00 2.80 -7.84
CA TYR A 42 3.90 1.96 -7.38
C TYR A 42 2.67 2.82 -7.04
N LYS A 43 1.49 2.34 -7.43
CA LYS A 43 0.18 2.90 -7.09
C LYS A 43 -0.87 1.78 -6.96
N PRO A 44 -1.90 1.95 -6.11
CA PRO A 44 -3.06 1.09 -6.08
C PRO A 44 -3.90 1.22 -7.37
N CYS A 45 -4.88 0.33 -7.53
CA CYS A 45 -5.69 0.18 -8.75
C CYS A 45 -6.74 1.27 -8.91
#